data_AF-A0A661YK72-F1
#
_entry.id   AF-A0A661YK72-F1
#
_cell.length_a   1.000
_cell.length_b   1.000
_cell.length_c   1.000
_cell.angle_alpha   90.00
_cell.angle_beta   90.00
_cell.angle_gamma   90.00
#
_symmetry.space_group_name_H-M   'P 1'
#
loop_
_entity.id
_entity.type
_entity.pdbx_description
1 polymer ?
#
loop_
_entity_poly.entity_id
_entity_poly.type
_entity_poly.pdbx_seq_one_letter_code
_entity_poly.pdbx_strand_id
1 'polypeptide(L)'
;MLFKKDEIPYKFKSLRTYAWDRVMNNIRRYRRVFDRNEISYLSVALEFYNKWFDEKDWEAKITWEAYTLDGDKKTKQHCSEVEEYTISKDENIVLCTFGWGNKIYGKGWAKGNYLWEVYINDELVGSTRFYIEDVGRVTPGNNPYFEVVSLKTYEAANGDLEEDKRVYLKQFSKKDTRYVMAEFKFVNKLEYPWLCELFFNYYDDTGLFVGMADSFGYVSPDLGPGETFPFTGGRGTVDGDSWIKDNYRIDVVFMDNVVAMIPFSVGDKHVERISEYEALINEEVAEFYGKVTVSDRDTPKDDESVADEPI
;
A
#
# COMPACT_ATOMS: atom_id res chain seq x y z
N MET A 1 46.00 -22.23 -5.66
CA MET A 1 45.33 -20.95 -5.36
C MET A 1 43.84 -21.17 -5.50
N LEU A 2 43.12 -21.28 -4.38
CA LEU A 2 41.67 -21.23 -4.37
C LEU A 2 41.30 -19.76 -4.58
N PHE A 3 40.65 -19.44 -5.70
CA PHE A 3 40.04 -18.13 -5.90
C PHE A 3 38.98 -17.96 -4.81
N LYS A 4 39.26 -17.15 -3.79
CA LYS A 4 38.21 -16.67 -2.89
C LYS A 4 37.26 -15.86 -3.75
N LYS A 5 36.03 -16.35 -3.91
CA LYS A 5 34.93 -15.54 -4.44
C LYS A 5 34.84 -14.32 -3.53
N ASP A 6 34.92 -13.11 -4.10
CA ASP A 6 34.67 -11.90 -3.32
C ASP A 6 33.28 -12.04 -2.68
N GLU A 7 33.27 -12.05 -1.36
CA GLU A 7 32.07 -12.33 -0.60
C GLU A 7 31.21 -11.08 -0.58
N ILE A 8 30.06 -11.13 -1.26
CA ILE A 8 29.10 -10.01 -1.32
C ILE A 8 28.63 -9.71 0.12
N PRO A 9 28.92 -8.52 0.68
CA PRO A 9 28.77 -8.22 2.11
C PRO A 9 27.32 -7.97 2.54
N TYR A 10 26.36 -8.14 1.62
CA TYR A 10 24.95 -7.95 1.88
C TYR A 10 24.09 -9.08 1.31
N LYS A 11 22.83 -9.12 1.74
CA LYS A 11 21.74 -9.88 1.11
C LYS A 11 20.51 -9.00 0.99
N PHE A 12 20.02 -8.77 -0.22
CA PHE A 12 18.78 -8.04 -0.46
C PHE A 12 17.63 -8.56 0.40
N LYS A 13 16.85 -7.65 1.00
CA LYS A 13 15.67 -7.97 1.80
C LYS A 13 14.40 -7.41 1.16
N SER A 14 14.34 -6.11 0.88
CA SER A 14 13.16 -5.51 0.22
C SER A 14 13.48 -4.18 -0.46
N LEU A 15 12.64 -3.81 -1.45
CA LEU A 15 12.63 -2.49 -2.07
C LEU A 15 11.17 -2.02 -2.18
N ARG A 16 10.81 -0.95 -1.47
CA ARG A 16 9.40 -0.52 -1.35
C ARG A 16 9.23 0.98 -1.49
N THR A 17 8.18 1.40 -2.19
CA THR A 17 7.87 2.81 -2.47
C THR A 17 6.85 3.36 -1.48
N TYR A 18 6.96 4.64 -1.15
CA TYR A 18 6.05 5.36 -0.25
C TYR A 18 6.04 6.87 -0.58
N ALA A 19 4.98 7.56 -0.16
CA ALA A 19 4.94 9.02 -0.21
C ALA A 19 5.71 9.62 0.97
N TRP A 20 6.66 10.52 0.69
CA TRP A 20 7.58 11.05 1.70
C TRP A 20 6.86 11.77 2.85
N ASP A 21 5.87 12.60 2.53
CA ASP A 21 5.12 13.44 3.46
C ASP A 21 4.12 12.67 4.34
N ARG A 22 4.07 11.34 4.17
CA ARG A 22 3.21 10.40 4.91
C ARG A 22 3.96 9.53 5.91
N VAL A 23 5.26 9.79 6.11
CA VAL A 23 6.03 9.13 7.17
C VAL A 23 5.70 9.73 8.52
N MET A 24 5.29 8.88 9.47
CA MET A 24 4.96 9.28 10.84
C MET A 24 5.74 8.41 11.81
N ASN A 25 6.57 8.99 12.69
CA ASN A 25 7.41 8.25 13.65
C ASN A 25 8.22 7.11 13.00
N ASN A 26 8.87 7.38 11.86
CA ASN A 26 9.61 6.40 11.05
C ASN A 26 8.77 5.24 10.47
N ILE A 27 7.44 5.27 10.65
CA ILE A 27 6.52 4.32 10.02
C ILE A 27 6.21 4.84 8.62
N ARG A 28 6.56 4.02 7.61
CA ARG A 28 6.33 4.29 6.19
C ARG A 28 5.10 3.50 5.74
N ARG A 29 4.20 4.16 5.03
CA ARG A 29 3.06 3.52 4.38
C ARG A 29 3.46 3.13 2.97
N TYR A 30 3.90 1.88 2.82
CA TYR A 30 4.31 1.37 1.52
C TYR A 30 3.10 1.04 0.66
N ARG A 31 3.10 1.55 -0.57
CA ARG A 31 2.10 1.23 -1.59
C ARG A 31 2.68 1.47 -2.98
N ARG A 32 1.99 0.96 -3.98
CA ARG A 32 2.41 0.98 -5.39
C ARG A 32 1.59 1.96 -6.21
N VAL A 33 0.34 2.22 -5.84
CA VAL A 33 -0.55 3.11 -6.59
C VAL A 33 -0.76 4.42 -5.85
N PHE A 34 -0.63 5.54 -6.57
CA PHE A 34 -0.79 6.90 -6.06
C PHE A 34 -1.62 7.76 -7.00
N ASP A 35 -2.36 8.73 -6.47
CA ASP A 35 -2.91 9.84 -7.26
C ASP A 35 -1.89 10.96 -7.34
N ARG A 36 -1.68 11.51 -8.54
CA ARG A 36 -0.78 12.63 -8.79
C ARG A 36 -0.96 13.77 -7.78
N ASN A 37 -2.20 14.13 -7.45
CA ASN A 37 -2.49 15.30 -6.62
C ASN A 37 -2.29 15.04 -5.12
N GLU A 38 -1.95 13.82 -4.72
CA GLU A 38 -1.64 13.48 -3.33
C GLU A 38 -0.15 13.43 -3.01
N ILE A 39 0.71 13.46 -4.04
CA ILE A 39 2.16 13.32 -3.92
C ILE A 39 2.90 14.63 -4.24
N SER A 40 3.86 14.97 -3.40
CA SER A 40 4.92 15.94 -3.68
C SER A 40 6.17 15.18 -4.12
N TYR A 41 6.69 14.34 -3.23
CA TYR A 41 7.82 13.45 -3.47
C TYR A 41 7.43 11.99 -3.24
N LEU A 42 7.96 11.12 -4.10
CA LEU A 42 7.91 9.68 -3.93
C LEU A 42 9.28 9.17 -3.54
N SER A 43 9.30 8.35 -2.51
CA SER A 43 10.50 7.78 -1.93
C SER A 43 10.51 6.27 -2.09
N VAL A 44 11.72 5.72 -2.10
CA VAL A 44 11.99 4.29 -2.11
C VAL A 44 12.86 3.93 -0.91
N ALA A 45 12.57 2.78 -0.30
CA ALA A 45 13.29 2.22 0.84
C ALA A 45 13.94 0.90 0.44
N LEU A 46 15.27 0.89 0.41
CA LEU A 46 16.09 -0.31 0.27
C LEU A 46 16.38 -0.88 1.66
N GLU A 47 15.99 -2.13 1.89
CA GLU A 47 16.43 -2.90 3.04
C GLU A 47 17.30 -4.07 2.59
N PHE A 48 18.39 -4.31 3.31
CA PHE A 48 19.23 -5.50 3.12
C PHE A 48 19.82 -5.97 4.45
N TYR A 49 20.16 -7.26 4.52
CA TYR A 49 20.91 -7.83 5.62
C TYR A 49 22.40 -7.54 5.43
N ASN A 50 23.05 -7.03 6.47
CA ASN A 50 24.49 -6.88 6.55
C ASN A 50 25.11 -8.23 6.93
N LYS A 51 25.86 -8.85 6.02
CA LYS A 51 26.51 -10.15 6.30
C LYS A 51 27.77 -10.01 7.13
N TRP A 52 28.33 -8.80 7.25
CA TRP A 52 29.47 -8.50 8.12
C TRP A 52 29.05 -7.83 9.43
N PHE A 53 27.76 -7.98 9.79
CA PHE A 53 27.27 -7.68 11.13
C PHE A 53 28.10 -8.42 12.18
N ASP A 54 28.42 -7.74 13.29
CA ASP A 54 29.37 -8.16 14.33
C ASP A 54 30.83 -8.40 13.87
N GLU A 55 31.15 -8.26 12.57
CA GLU A 55 32.48 -8.51 12.04
C GLU A 55 33.28 -7.23 11.76
N LYS A 56 32.80 -6.38 10.85
CA LYS A 56 33.50 -5.14 10.44
C LYS A 56 32.60 -4.18 9.67
N ASP A 57 32.95 -2.89 9.76
CA ASP A 57 32.34 -1.85 8.96
C ASP A 57 32.79 -1.97 7.49
N TRP A 58 31.97 -1.50 6.57
CA TRP A 58 32.29 -1.49 5.14
C TRP A 58 31.59 -0.36 4.39
N GLU A 59 32.16 0.06 3.26
CA GLU A 59 31.60 1.13 2.43
C GLU A 59 30.75 0.55 1.29
N ALA A 60 29.59 1.17 1.06
CA ALA A 60 28.69 0.87 -0.03
C ALA A 60 28.46 2.11 -0.88
N LYS A 61 28.60 1.98 -2.20
CA LYS A 61 28.12 2.97 -3.16
C LYS A 61 26.74 2.55 -3.65
N ILE A 62 25.70 3.31 -3.31
CA ILE A 62 24.32 3.03 -3.71
C ILE A 62 23.92 3.98 -4.83
N THR A 63 23.44 3.44 -5.94
CA THR A 63 22.88 4.23 -7.06
C THR A 63 21.38 4.04 -7.12
N TRP A 64 20.63 5.14 -7.13
CA TRP A 64 19.17 5.19 -7.21
C TRP A 64 18.72 5.69 -8.57
N GLU A 65 17.91 4.91 -9.27
CA GLU A 65 17.43 5.28 -10.60
C GLU A 65 15.91 5.14 -10.70
N ALA A 66 15.26 6.15 -11.28
CA ALA A 66 13.84 6.13 -11.59
C ALA A 66 13.61 6.23 -13.10
N TYR A 67 12.67 5.41 -13.60
CA TYR A 67 12.32 5.36 -15.01
C TYR A 67 10.81 5.40 -15.23
N THR A 68 10.37 6.05 -16.31
CA THR A 68 9.06 5.76 -16.92
C THR A 68 9.13 4.45 -17.70
N LEU A 69 8.06 3.66 -17.59
CA LEU A 69 7.84 2.43 -18.34
C LEU A 69 6.75 2.60 -19.42
N ASP A 70 7.00 2.02 -20.59
CA ASP A 70 5.99 1.67 -21.59
C ASP A 70 5.99 0.14 -21.74
N GLY A 71 4.97 -0.50 -21.16
CA GLY A 71 4.99 -1.94 -20.88
C GLY A 71 6.17 -2.30 -19.97
N ASP A 72 7.10 -3.11 -20.47
CA ASP A 72 8.32 -3.49 -19.75
C ASP A 72 9.56 -2.67 -20.17
N LYS A 73 9.41 -1.74 -21.12
CA LYS A 73 10.53 -0.96 -21.66
C LYS A 73 10.70 0.35 -20.89
N LYS A 74 11.93 0.64 -20.43
CA LYS A 74 12.32 1.95 -19.89
C LYS A 74 12.38 2.97 -21.02
N THR A 75 11.71 4.11 -20.86
CA THR A 75 11.62 5.15 -21.92
C THR A 75 12.25 6.47 -21.52
N LYS A 76 12.06 6.94 -20.28
CA LYS A 76 12.64 8.17 -19.75
C LYS A 76 13.27 7.87 -18.38
N GLN A 77 14.53 8.26 -18.19
CA GLN A 77 15.15 8.31 -16.86
C GLN A 77 14.82 9.65 -16.21
N HIS A 78 14.32 9.63 -14.97
CA HIS A 78 14.03 10.84 -14.20
C HIS A 78 15.16 11.22 -13.27
N CYS A 79 15.83 10.23 -12.67
CA CYS A 79 16.99 10.44 -11.80
C CYS A 79 18.01 9.29 -11.92
N SER A 80 19.26 9.59 -11.58
CA SER A 80 20.37 8.65 -11.38
C SER A 80 21.31 9.27 -10.34
N GLU A 81 21.02 9.02 -9.06
CA GLU A 81 21.74 9.62 -7.94
C GLU A 81 22.61 8.59 -7.25
N VAL A 82 23.81 9.00 -6.84
CA VAL A 82 24.79 8.14 -6.17
C VAL A 82 25.05 8.66 -4.76
N GLU A 83 24.94 7.77 -3.78
CA GLU A 83 25.22 8.05 -2.38
C GLU A 83 26.21 7.01 -1.83
N GLU A 84 27.20 7.50 -1.06
CA GLU A 84 28.15 6.65 -0.35
C GLU A 84 27.67 6.45 1.09
N TYR A 85 27.67 5.20 1.54
CA TYR A 85 27.21 4.80 2.86
C TYR A 85 28.30 3.99 3.57
N THR A 86 28.63 4.38 4.79
CA THR A 86 29.39 3.53 5.72
C THR A 86 28.41 2.62 6.46
N ILE A 87 28.48 1.33 6.19
CA ILE A 87 27.64 0.31 6.82
C ILE A 87 28.31 -0.18 8.10
N SER A 88 27.67 0.09 9.23
CA SER A 88 28.18 -0.31 10.53
C SER A 88 28.01 -1.82 10.76
N LYS A 89 29.03 -2.45 11.35
CA LYS A 89 28.93 -3.82 11.86
C LYS A 89 27.87 -3.99 12.95
N ASP A 90 27.41 -2.91 13.57
CA ASP A 90 26.40 -2.96 14.63
C ASP A 90 24.95 -3.00 14.07
N GLU A 91 24.80 -2.91 12.73
CA GLU A 91 23.50 -2.96 12.05
C GLU A 91 23.31 -4.26 11.28
N ASN A 92 22.44 -5.14 11.76
CA ASN A 92 22.11 -6.41 11.07
C ASN A 92 21.22 -6.16 9.83
N ILE A 93 20.27 -5.24 9.93
CA ILE A 93 19.40 -4.84 8.83
C ILE A 93 19.64 -3.35 8.58
N VAL A 94 20.15 -3.05 7.40
CA VAL A 94 20.39 -1.68 6.94
C VAL A 94 19.17 -1.19 6.18
N LEU A 95 18.81 0.06 6.40
CA LEU A 95 17.76 0.77 5.67
C LEU A 95 18.35 2.04 5.04
N CYS A 96 18.41 2.07 3.72
CA CYS A 96 18.76 3.26 2.95
C CYS A 96 17.49 3.76 2.24
N THR A 97 17.30 5.07 2.17
CA THR A 97 16.11 5.65 1.53
C THR A 97 16.49 6.80 0.64
N PHE A 98 15.81 6.92 -0.48
CA PHE A 98 15.98 8.01 -1.43
C PHE A 98 14.61 8.52 -1.87
N GLY A 99 14.49 9.79 -2.22
CA GLY A 99 13.25 10.40 -2.71
C GLY A 99 13.49 11.29 -3.92
N TRP A 100 12.51 11.32 -4.82
CA TRP A 100 12.50 12.21 -5.98
C TRP A 100 11.11 12.77 -6.23
N GLY A 101 11.04 14.03 -6.65
CA GLY A 101 9.79 14.68 -6.98
C GLY A 101 9.89 16.19 -6.87
N ASN A 102 8.81 16.81 -6.39
CA ASN A 102 8.67 18.26 -6.36
C ASN A 102 7.97 18.72 -5.09
N LYS A 103 8.39 19.84 -4.50
CA LYS A 103 7.73 20.42 -3.33
C LYS A 103 6.27 20.82 -3.59
N ILE A 104 5.91 21.06 -4.85
CA ILE A 104 4.54 21.34 -5.24
C ILE A 104 3.86 20.01 -5.59
N TYR A 105 2.77 19.70 -4.88
CA TYR A 105 1.98 18.49 -5.11
C TYR A 105 1.52 18.40 -6.56
N GLY A 106 1.57 17.19 -7.12
CA GLY A 106 1.16 16.92 -8.50
C GLY A 106 2.09 17.44 -9.59
N LYS A 107 3.21 18.09 -9.27
CA LYS A 107 4.17 18.52 -10.30
C LYS A 107 5.19 17.44 -10.68
N GLY A 108 5.79 16.76 -9.70
CA GLY A 108 6.96 15.91 -9.93
C GLY A 108 6.69 14.60 -10.68
N TRP A 109 5.45 14.11 -10.69
CA TRP A 109 5.08 12.87 -11.35
C TRP A 109 3.79 13.05 -12.14
N ALA A 110 3.76 12.54 -13.38
CA ALA A 110 2.58 12.53 -14.23
C ALA A 110 1.91 11.16 -14.17
N LYS A 111 0.69 11.03 -14.73
CA LYS A 111 0.06 9.72 -14.91
C LYS A 111 0.99 8.77 -15.67
N GLY A 112 1.19 7.56 -15.17
CA GLY A 112 2.00 6.56 -15.84
C GLY A 112 2.52 5.43 -14.96
N ASN A 113 3.29 4.55 -15.59
CA ASN A 113 3.93 3.41 -14.96
C ASN A 113 5.42 3.72 -14.78
N TYR A 114 5.95 3.40 -13.61
CA TYR A 114 7.31 3.77 -13.24
C TYR A 114 8.04 2.61 -12.57
N LEU A 115 9.37 2.72 -12.57
CA LEU A 115 10.28 1.73 -12.00
C LEU A 115 11.36 2.44 -11.19
N TRP A 116 11.53 2.02 -9.94
CA TRP A 116 12.77 2.22 -9.20
C TRP A 116 13.71 1.06 -9.45
N GLU A 117 14.98 1.36 -9.67
CA GLU A 117 16.09 0.42 -9.62
C GLU A 117 17.15 0.93 -8.67
N VAL A 118 17.76 -0.02 -7.94
CA VAL A 118 18.82 0.28 -6.99
C VAL A 118 19.99 -0.64 -7.22
N TYR A 119 21.17 -0.04 -7.24
CA TYR A 119 22.45 -0.72 -7.43
C TYR A 119 23.31 -0.55 -6.19
N ILE A 120 24.05 -1.59 -5.80
CA ILE A 120 25.10 -1.50 -4.78
C ILE A 120 26.41 -1.88 -5.45
N ASN A 121 27.38 -0.95 -5.45
CA ASN A 121 28.67 -1.10 -6.12
C ASN A 121 28.50 -1.49 -7.60
N ASP A 122 27.64 -0.75 -8.29
CA ASP A 122 27.31 -0.89 -9.73
C ASP A 122 26.60 -2.21 -10.13
N GLU A 123 26.23 -3.06 -9.17
CA GLU A 123 25.44 -4.28 -9.37
C GLU A 123 23.97 -4.05 -9.00
N LEU A 124 23.03 -4.43 -9.88
CA LEU A 124 21.59 -4.28 -9.63
C LEU A 124 21.15 -5.19 -8.47
N VAL A 125 20.63 -4.61 -7.40
CA VAL A 125 20.20 -5.37 -6.21
C VAL A 125 18.70 -5.56 -6.10
N GLY A 126 17.92 -4.64 -6.67
CA GLY A 126 16.47 -4.69 -6.58
C GLY A 126 15.80 -3.69 -7.50
N SER A 127 14.55 -3.99 -7.84
CA SER A 127 13.68 -3.07 -8.56
C SER A 127 12.26 -3.14 -8.00
N THR A 128 11.50 -2.05 -8.11
CA THR A 128 10.09 -2.01 -7.69
C THR A 128 9.28 -1.08 -8.57
N ARG A 129 8.08 -1.51 -8.97
CA ARG A 129 7.16 -0.74 -9.81
C ARG A 129 6.23 0.10 -8.96
N PHE A 130 5.91 1.29 -9.46
CA PHE A 130 4.83 2.11 -8.93
C PHE A 130 4.06 2.77 -10.07
N TYR A 131 2.86 3.22 -9.75
CA TYR A 131 1.85 3.65 -10.70
C TYR A 131 1.24 4.95 -10.22
N ILE A 132 1.13 5.90 -11.13
CA ILE A 132 0.52 7.20 -10.87
C ILE A 132 -0.75 7.28 -11.69
N GLU A 133 -1.87 7.46 -11.01
CA GLU A 133 -3.14 7.86 -11.60
C GLU A 133 -3.28 9.38 -11.50
N ASP A 134 -4.12 9.97 -12.36
CA ASP A 134 -4.37 11.42 -12.38
C ASP A 134 -5.87 11.64 -12.54
N VAL A 135 -6.59 11.46 -11.44
CA VAL A 135 -8.06 11.54 -11.39
C VAL A 135 -8.49 12.64 -10.43
N GLY A 136 -7.79 12.74 -9.29
CA GLY A 136 -8.07 13.71 -8.26
C GLY A 136 -7.79 13.12 -6.88
N ARG A 137 -7.34 13.99 -5.98
CA ARG A 137 -7.00 13.60 -4.60
C ARG A 137 -8.22 13.02 -3.88
N VAL A 138 -8.05 11.83 -3.33
CA VAL A 138 -9.04 11.20 -2.43
C VAL A 138 -9.00 11.91 -1.08
N THR A 139 -10.18 12.19 -0.55
CA THR A 139 -10.40 12.77 0.78
C THR A 139 -11.51 12.01 1.49
N PRO A 140 -11.69 12.16 2.82
CA PRO A 140 -12.76 11.47 3.53
C PRO A 140 -14.16 11.75 2.97
N GLY A 141 -14.42 12.97 2.49
CA GLY A 141 -15.73 13.36 1.96
C GLY A 141 -15.85 13.29 0.43
N ASN A 142 -14.79 12.93 -0.29
CA ASN A 142 -14.82 12.87 -1.75
C ASN A 142 -13.83 11.85 -2.29
N ASN A 143 -14.35 10.87 -3.02
CA ASN A 143 -13.57 9.90 -3.78
C ASN A 143 -13.97 9.99 -5.27
N PRO A 144 -13.08 10.49 -6.14
CA PRO A 144 -13.39 10.65 -7.57
C PRO A 144 -13.29 9.34 -8.37
N TYR A 145 -12.71 8.28 -7.80
CA TYR A 145 -12.51 7.00 -8.49
C TYR A 145 -13.76 6.13 -8.47
N PHE A 146 -14.42 6.07 -7.31
CA PHE A 146 -15.56 5.18 -7.11
C PHE A 146 -16.49 5.64 -5.97
N GLU A 147 -17.62 4.97 -5.88
CA GLU A 147 -18.55 5.03 -4.74
C GLU A 147 -18.71 3.63 -4.17
N VAL A 148 -18.55 3.47 -2.85
CA VAL A 148 -18.62 2.16 -2.21
C VAL A 148 -20.07 1.67 -2.20
N VAL A 149 -20.26 0.41 -2.61
CA VAL A 149 -21.57 -0.26 -2.62
C VAL A 149 -21.73 -1.12 -1.38
N SER A 150 -20.72 -1.92 -1.04
CA SER A 150 -20.79 -2.80 0.11
C SER A 150 -19.42 -3.21 0.61
N LEU A 151 -19.36 -3.48 1.91
CA LEU A 151 -18.27 -4.19 2.55
C LEU A 151 -18.87 -5.34 3.36
N LYS A 152 -18.48 -6.57 3.07
CA LYS A 152 -19.00 -7.77 3.73
C LYS A 152 -17.86 -8.68 4.16
N THR A 153 -18.10 -9.52 5.16
CA THR A 153 -17.10 -10.46 5.66
C THR A 153 -17.59 -11.90 5.57
N TYR A 154 -16.74 -12.84 5.23
CA TYR A 154 -17.06 -14.28 5.12
C TYR A 154 -15.88 -15.14 5.57
N GLU A 155 -16.17 -16.38 5.97
CA GLU A 155 -15.12 -17.36 6.28
C GLU A 155 -14.66 -18.01 5.00
N ALA A 156 -13.36 -18.30 4.92
CA ALA A 156 -12.84 -19.07 3.82
C ALA A 156 -11.73 -20.05 4.23
N ALA A 157 -11.80 -21.25 3.66
CA ALA A 157 -11.02 -22.39 4.09
C ALA A 157 -9.52 -22.27 3.77
N ASN A 158 -9.21 -21.83 2.56
CA ASN A 158 -7.86 -21.80 2.00
C ASN A 158 -7.61 -20.45 1.29
N GLY A 159 -8.12 -19.36 1.87
CA GLY A 159 -8.30 -18.09 1.15
C GLY A 159 -9.61 -18.05 0.38
N ASP A 160 -9.74 -17.14 -0.58
CA ASP A 160 -10.98 -16.68 -1.23
C ASP A 160 -11.93 -17.78 -1.75
N LEU A 161 -13.22 -17.45 -1.86
CA LEU A 161 -14.30 -18.27 -2.41
C LEU A 161 -14.97 -17.57 -3.60
N GLU A 162 -15.54 -18.35 -4.52
CA GLU A 162 -16.46 -17.81 -5.54
C GLU A 162 -17.68 -17.14 -4.89
N GLU A 163 -18.20 -16.08 -5.50
CA GLU A 163 -19.26 -15.21 -4.93
C GLU A 163 -20.50 -16.00 -4.51
N ASP A 164 -20.94 -16.98 -5.31
CA ASP A 164 -22.11 -17.82 -5.06
C ASP A 164 -21.93 -18.81 -3.89
N LYS A 165 -20.70 -19.00 -3.42
CA LYS A 165 -20.36 -19.86 -2.28
C LYS A 165 -20.16 -19.08 -0.98
N ARG A 166 -20.20 -17.75 -1.02
CA ARG A 166 -19.94 -16.89 0.15
C ARG A 166 -21.15 -16.89 1.08
N VAL A 167 -20.90 -17.26 2.35
CA VAL A 167 -21.84 -17.03 3.45
C VAL A 167 -21.32 -15.85 4.25
N TYR A 168 -22.04 -14.73 4.20
CA TYR A 168 -21.63 -13.52 4.90
C TYR A 168 -21.91 -13.62 6.39
N LEU A 169 -20.91 -13.29 7.19
CA LEU A 169 -20.88 -13.44 8.63
C LEU A 169 -20.62 -12.10 9.31
N LYS A 170 -21.18 -11.94 10.51
CA LYS A 170 -20.81 -10.87 11.44
C LYS A 170 -20.15 -11.39 12.72
N GLN A 171 -20.35 -12.68 13.02
CA GLN A 171 -19.57 -13.38 14.01
C GLN A 171 -18.97 -14.64 13.39
N PHE A 172 -17.71 -14.88 13.73
CA PHE A 172 -16.89 -15.98 13.28
C PHE A 172 -16.72 -17.00 14.42
N SER A 173 -16.86 -18.30 14.14
CA SER A 173 -16.57 -19.36 15.12
C SER A 173 -15.06 -19.43 15.35
N LYS A 174 -14.60 -19.26 16.59
CA LYS A 174 -13.18 -19.43 16.96
C LYS A 174 -12.64 -20.80 16.55
N LYS A 175 -13.49 -21.83 16.59
CA LYS A 175 -13.12 -23.21 16.27
C LYS A 175 -12.98 -23.44 14.77
N ASP A 176 -13.86 -22.84 13.97
CA ASP A 176 -14.03 -23.22 12.56
C ASP A 176 -13.45 -22.18 11.58
N THR A 177 -13.06 -21.00 12.08
CA THR A 177 -12.55 -19.90 11.24
C THR A 177 -11.08 -20.07 10.91
N ARG A 178 -10.77 -20.13 9.61
CA ARG A 178 -9.39 -20.10 9.10
C ARG A 178 -9.01 -18.72 8.62
N TYR A 179 -9.75 -18.19 7.65
CA TYR A 179 -9.61 -16.83 7.15
C TYR A 179 -10.87 -16.02 7.42
N VAL A 180 -10.67 -14.79 7.88
CA VAL A 180 -11.70 -13.75 7.80
C VAL A 180 -11.42 -12.95 6.54
N MET A 181 -12.22 -13.21 5.51
CA MET A 181 -12.17 -12.49 4.24
C MET A 181 -13.09 -11.27 4.30
N ALA A 182 -12.72 -10.22 3.58
CA ALA A 182 -13.55 -9.08 3.28
C ALA A 182 -13.80 -9.02 1.77
N GLU A 183 -15.06 -8.83 1.38
CA GLU A 183 -15.47 -8.45 0.02
C GLU A 183 -15.84 -6.97 0.04
N PHE A 184 -15.09 -6.18 -0.73
CA PHE A 184 -15.34 -4.77 -0.97
C PHE A 184 -15.85 -4.59 -2.39
N LYS A 185 -17.04 -4.02 -2.55
CA LYS A 185 -17.65 -3.75 -3.85
C LYS A 185 -17.89 -2.26 -4.01
N PHE A 186 -17.60 -1.73 -5.19
CA PHE A 186 -17.81 -0.32 -5.50
C PHE A 186 -18.37 -0.13 -6.91
N VAL A 187 -19.03 0.99 -7.14
CA VAL A 187 -19.41 1.51 -8.45
C VAL A 187 -18.25 2.37 -8.97
N ASN A 188 -17.71 2.00 -10.12
CA ASN A 188 -16.65 2.75 -10.78
C ASN A 188 -17.19 4.06 -11.40
N LYS A 189 -16.46 5.16 -11.24
CA LYS A 189 -16.82 6.48 -11.80
C LYS A 189 -16.08 6.82 -13.09
N LEU A 190 -15.06 6.05 -13.47
CA LEU A 190 -14.15 6.39 -14.58
C LEU A 190 -14.51 5.66 -15.87
N GLU A 191 -14.26 6.29 -17.01
CA GLU A 191 -14.54 5.69 -18.33
C GLU A 191 -13.39 4.83 -18.86
N TYR A 192 -12.22 4.92 -18.24
CA TYR A 192 -10.98 4.29 -18.70
C TYR A 192 -10.42 3.33 -17.66
N PRO A 193 -9.60 2.34 -18.09
CA PRO A 193 -8.90 1.46 -17.16
C PRO A 193 -7.97 2.22 -16.22
N TRP A 194 -7.96 1.79 -14.96
CA TRP A 194 -7.09 2.34 -13.91
C TRP A 194 -6.66 1.25 -12.93
N LEU A 195 -5.56 1.47 -12.22
CA LEU A 195 -5.06 0.54 -11.21
C LEU A 195 -5.64 0.85 -9.83
N CYS A 196 -6.23 -0.17 -9.20
CA CYS A 196 -6.73 -0.09 -7.84
C CYS A 196 -5.82 -0.90 -6.91
N GLU A 197 -5.46 -0.30 -5.78
CA GLU A 197 -4.78 -0.97 -4.67
C GLU A 197 -5.54 -0.65 -3.38
N LEU A 198 -6.03 -1.69 -2.72
CA LEU A 198 -6.78 -1.62 -1.48
C LEU A 198 -6.04 -2.36 -0.38
N PHE A 199 -6.08 -1.79 0.82
CA PHE A 199 -5.56 -2.43 2.03
C PHE A 199 -6.70 -2.69 2.99
N PHE A 200 -6.79 -3.92 3.48
CA PHE A 200 -7.78 -4.38 4.45
C PHE A 200 -7.07 -4.50 5.80
N ASN A 201 -7.17 -3.46 6.62
CA ASN A 201 -6.51 -3.37 7.92
C ASN A 201 -7.41 -3.92 9.01
N TYR A 202 -6.90 -4.86 9.80
CA TYR A 202 -7.63 -5.52 10.88
C TYR A 202 -7.21 -4.93 12.21
N TYR A 203 -8.19 -4.51 12.99
CA TYR A 203 -8.02 -3.98 14.34
C TYR A 203 -8.83 -4.80 15.34
N ASP A 204 -8.32 -4.98 16.55
CA ASP A 204 -9.11 -5.50 17.67
C ASP A 204 -9.93 -4.38 18.36
N ASP A 205 -10.65 -4.74 19.41
CA ASP A 205 -11.54 -3.83 20.14
C ASP A 205 -10.80 -2.71 20.90
N THR A 206 -9.50 -2.90 21.15
CA THR A 206 -8.61 -1.89 21.75
C THR A 206 -8.07 -0.89 20.72
N GLY A 207 -8.25 -1.18 19.43
CA GLY A 207 -7.68 -0.43 18.32
C GLY A 207 -6.26 -0.83 17.95
N LEU A 208 -5.75 -1.95 18.46
CA LEU A 208 -4.44 -2.49 18.08
C LEU A 208 -4.51 -3.03 16.65
N PHE A 209 -3.51 -2.71 15.83
CA PHE A 209 -3.38 -3.26 14.48
C PHE A 209 -2.93 -4.73 14.55
N VAL A 210 -3.82 -5.63 14.15
CA VAL A 210 -3.64 -7.09 14.22
C VAL A 210 -3.04 -7.64 12.92
N GLY A 211 -3.25 -6.94 11.81
CA GLY A 211 -2.62 -7.25 10.53
C GLY A 211 -3.34 -6.63 9.35
N MET A 212 -2.88 -7.00 8.15
CA MET A 212 -3.37 -6.44 6.89
C MET A 212 -3.39 -7.51 5.80
N ALA A 213 -4.32 -7.37 4.86
CA ALA A 213 -4.25 -7.97 3.54
C ALA A 213 -4.28 -6.85 2.48
N ASP A 214 -3.63 -7.06 1.33
CA ASP A 214 -3.74 -6.15 0.18
C ASP A 214 -4.43 -6.83 -1.00
N SER A 215 -5.09 -6.02 -1.83
CA SER A 215 -5.68 -6.44 -3.09
C SER A 215 -5.34 -5.41 -4.16
N PHE A 216 -4.86 -5.88 -5.30
CA PHE A 216 -4.29 -5.06 -6.35
C PHE A 216 -4.75 -5.58 -7.71
N GLY A 217 -5.28 -4.69 -8.56
CA GLY A 217 -5.79 -5.10 -9.86
C GLY A 217 -6.25 -3.94 -10.72
N TYR A 218 -6.45 -4.22 -12.01
CA TYR A 218 -7.04 -3.27 -12.93
C TYR A 218 -8.56 -3.23 -12.76
N VAL A 219 -9.10 -2.03 -12.75
CA VAL A 219 -10.52 -1.75 -12.95
C VAL A 219 -10.67 -1.39 -14.41
N SER A 220 -11.27 -2.28 -15.20
CA SER A 220 -11.42 -2.11 -16.65
C SER A 220 -12.91 -2.07 -16.99
N PRO A 221 -13.53 -0.87 -17.04
CA PRO A 221 -14.93 -0.75 -17.36
C PRO A 221 -15.19 -1.09 -18.82
N ASP A 222 -16.07 -2.04 -19.08
CA ASP A 222 -16.55 -2.39 -20.42
C ASP A 222 -17.78 -1.54 -20.79
N LEU A 223 -18.61 -1.22 -19.79
CA LEU A 223 -19.86 -0.46 -19.94
C LEU A 223 -19.71 1.03 -19.58
N GLY A 224 -18.52 1.44 -19.15
CA GLY A 224 -18.23 2.80 -18.66
C GLY A 224 -18.58 3.00 -17.18
N PRO A 225 -18.80 4.26 -16.75
CA PRO A 225 -19.15 4.60 -15.37
C PRO A 225 -20.46 3.91 -14.95
N GLY A 226 -20.53 3.47 -13.69
CA GLY A 226 -21.69 2.75 -13.16
C GLY A 226 -21.49 1.23 -13.03
N GLU A 227 -20.45 0.67 -13.67
CA GLU A 227 -20.10 -0.74 -13.52
C GLU A 227 -19.54 -1.04 -12.12
N THR A 228 -19.87 -2.21 -11.56
CA THR A 228 -19.44 -2.59 -10.21
C THR A 228 -18.29 -3.57 -10.22
N PHE A 229 -17.28 -3.33 -9.38
CA PHE A 229 -16.11 -4.18 -9.27
C PHE A 229 -15.96 -4.72 -7.84
N PRO A 230 -15.77 -6.04 -7.65
CA PRO A 230 -15.43 -6.62 -6.37
C PRO A 230 -13.90 -6.71 -6.20
N PHE A 231 -13.43 -6.38 -5.00
CA PHE A 231 -12.08 -6.66 -4.52
C PHE A 231 -12.18 -7.43 -3.21
N THR A 232 -11.31 -8.42 -3.04
CA THR A 232 -11.26 -9.24 -1.83
C THR A 232 -9.90 -9.18 -1.19
N GLY A 233 -9.89 -9.25 0.14
CA GLY A 233 -8.67 -9.32 0.95
C GLY A 233 -8.98 -10.03 2.26
N GLY A 234 -8.06 -10.86 2.75
CA GLY A 234 -8.32 -11.71 3.89
C GLY A 234 -7.11 -12.00 4.74
N ARG A 235 -7.33 -12.16 6.05
CA ARG A 235 -6.30 -12.57 7.01
C ARG A 235 -6.69 -13.87 7.69
N GLY A 236 -5.71 -14.73 7.87
CA GLY A 236 -5.90 -16.03 8.49
C GLY A 236 -4.76 -16.99 8.23
N THR A 237 -5.01 -18.24 8.58
CA THR A 237 -4.07 -19.35 8.45
C THR A 237 -4.85 -20.58 8.02
N VAL A 238 -4.24 -21.41 7.16
CA VAL A 238 -4.86 -22.68 6.69
C VAL A 238 -5.20 -23.59 7.87
N ASP A 239 -4.36 -23.62 8.89
CA ASP A 239 -4.56 -24.41 10.11
C ASP A 239 -5.59 -23.79 11.07
N GLY A 240 -6.04 -22.56 10.80
CA GLY A 240 -6.88 -21.78 11.69
C GLY A 240 -6.16 -21.34 12.95
N ASP A 241 -6.92 -21.15 14.03
CA ASP A 241 -6.46 -20.79 15.38
C ASP A 241 -5.80 -19.40 15.53
N SER A 242 -5.60 -18.65 14.45
CA SER A 242 -4.96 -17.32 14.45
C SER A 242 -5.81 -16.18 15.03
N TRP A 243 -7.10 -16.42 15.27
CA TRP A 243 -8.04 -15.44 15.81
C TRP A 243 -8.31 -15.67 17.29
N ILE A 244 -8.42 -14.62 18.10
CA ILE A 244 -8.84 -14.71 19.51
C ILE A 244 -10.32 -14.33 19.61
N LYS A 245 -11.05 -14.88 20.59
CA LYS A 245 -12.43 -14.45 20.83
C LYS A 245 -12.43 -13.00 21.28
N ASP A 246 -12.94 -12.13 20.42
CA ASP A 246 -12.91 -10.68 20.61
C ASP A 246 -13.84 -9.98 19.61
N ASN A 247 -13.98 -8.66 19.72
CA ASN A 247 -14.50 -7.81 18.67
C ASN A 247 -13.35 -7.26 17.84
N TYR A 248 -13.63 -7.08 16.55
CA TYR A 248 -12.67 -6.61 15.57
C TYR A 248 -13.34 -5.64 14.61
N ARG A 249 -12.51 -4.91 13.88
CA ARG A 249 -12.93 -4.05 12.77
C ARG A 249 -11.98 -4.24 11.59
N ILE A 250 -12.53 -4.20 10.38
CA ILE A 250 -11.75 -4.08 9.16
C ILE A 250 -11.93 -2.67 8.60
N ASP A 251 -10.83 -1.96 8.40
CA ASP A 251 -10.79 -0.69 7.68
C ASP A 251 -10.24 -0.94 6.27
N VAL A 252 -11.02 -0.60 5.25
CA VAL A 252 -10.56 -0.62 3.86
C VAL A 252 -9.94 0.74 3.53
N VAL A 253 -8.67 0.73 3.16
CA VAL A 253 -7.89 1.93 2.84
C VAL A 253 -7.60 1.97 1.35
N PHE A 254 -7.89 3.12 0.74
CA PHE A 254 -7.58 3.46 -0.65
C PHE A 254 -6.92 4.84 -0.67
N MET A 255 -5.79 4.98 -1.35
CA MET A 255 -5.06 6.26 -1.46
C MET A 255 -4.88 6.98 -0.12
N ASP A 256 -4.39 6.26 0.90
CA ASP A 256 -4.20 6.74 2.29
C ASP A 256 -5.46 7.18 3.05
N ASN A 257 -6.65 6.98 2.49
CA ASN A 257 -7.93 7.29 3.12
C ASN A 257 -8.70 6.00 3.45
N VAL A 258 -9.32 5.94 4.62
CA VAL A 258 -10.30 4.90 4.93
C VAL A 258 -11.56 5.19 4.10
N VAL A 259 -12.02 4.22 3.32
CA VAL A 259 -13.19 4.35 2.42
C VAL A 259 -14.38 3.48 2.85
N ALA A 260 -14.14 2.48 3.70
CA ALA A 260 -15.17 1.67 4.32
C ALA A 260 -14.67 1.05 5.63
N MET A 261 -15.58 0.79 6.56
CA MET A 261 -15.29 0.07 7.80
C MET A 261 -16.39 -0.96 8.08
N ILE A 262 -16.02 -2.12 8.61
CA ILE A 262 -17.01 -3.12 9.06
C ILE A 262 -16.57 -3.76 10.39
N PRO A 263 -17.44 -3.80 11.40
CA PRO A 263 -17.18 -4.56 12.61
C PRO A 263 -17.52 -6.04 12.41
N PHE A 264 -16.76 -6.92 13.06
CA PHE A 264 -17.09 -8.33 13.22
C PHE A 264 -16.62 -8.82 14.58
N SER A 265 -17.06 -10.00 15.00
CA SER A 265 -16.58 -10.63 16.23
C SER A 265 -16.15 -12.07 15.99
N VAL A 266 -15.34 -12.60 16.90
CA VAL A 266 -14.98 -14.01 16.95
C VAL A 266 -15.52 -14.58 18.25
N GLY A 267 -16.36 -15.61 18.17
CA GLY A 267 -17.08 -16.19 19.29
C GLY A 267 -17.20 -17.70 19.19
N ASP A 268 -18.25 -18.27 19.80
CA ASP A 268 -18.44 -19.73 19.87
C ASP A 268 -19.04 -20.34 18.59
N LYS A 269 -19.68 -19.52 17.76
CA LYS A 269 -20.38 -19.96 16.55
C LYS A 269 -20.35 -18.89 15.47
N HIS A 270 -20.54 -19.33 14.23
CA HIS A 270 -20.84 -18.42 13.14
C HIS A 270 -22.23 -17.78 13.33
N VAL A 271 -22.31 -16.49 13.03
CA VAL A 271 -23.58 -15.76 12.94
C VAL A 271 -23.61 -15.03 11.62
N GLU A 272 -24.59 -15.35 10.79
CA GLU A 272 -24.78 -14.74 9.49
C GLU A 272 -25.10 -13.24 9.60
N ARG A 273 -24.62 -12.50 8.61
CA ARG A 273 -24.90 -11.09 8.42
C ARG A 273 -26.11 -10.98 7.50
N ILE A 274 -27.26 -10.64 8.10
CA ILE A 274 -28.53 -10.48 7.39
C ILE A 274 -28.75 -9.03 6.94
N SER A 275 -28.14 -8.07 7.65
CA SER A 275 -28.24 -6.63 7.34
C SER A 275 -27.01 -6.13 6.59
N GLU A 276 -27.25 -5.35 5.55
CA GLU A 276 -26.22 -4.65 4.77
C GLU A 276 -25.78 -3.32 5.44
N TYR A 277 -26.56 -2.79 6.39
CA TYR A 277 -26.33 -1.49 7.04
C TYR A 277 -25.39 -1.53 8.25
N GLU A 278 -24.63 -2.60 8.42
CA GLU A 278 -23.70 -2.74 9.56
C GLU A 278 -22.27 -2.25 9.20
N ALA A 279 -21.96 -2.02 7.93
CA ALA A 279 -20.73 -1.39 7.49
C ALA A 279 -20.91 0.14 7.40
N LEU A 280 -19.87 0.90 7.75
CA LEU A 280 -19.79 2.33 7.46
C LEU A 280 -19.16 2.50 6.09
N ILE A 281 -19.86 3.18 5.17
CA ILE A 281 -19.39 3.41 3.80
C ILE A 281 -19.60 4.87 3.38
N ASN A 282 -18.78 5.35 2.44
CA ASN A 282 -18.90 6.70 1.85
C ASN A 282 -18.94 7.80 2.94
N GLU A 283 -20.00 8.62 2.96
CA GLU A 283 -20.15 9.73 3.91
C GLU A 283 -20.15 9.27 5.38
N GLU A 284 -20.65 8.08 5.68
CA GLU A 284 -20.69 7.52 7.05
C GLU A 284 -19.27 7.36 7.63
N VAL A 285 -18.29 7.06 6.78
CA VAL A 285 -16.88 6.98 7.18
C VAL A 285 -16.34 8.35 7.54
N ALA A 286 -16.68 9.38 6.76
CA ALA A 286 -16.29 10.75 7.07
C ALA A 286 -16.93 11.23 8.37
N GLU A 287 -18.20 10.91 8.59
CA GLU A 287 -18.93 11.25 9.82
C GLU A 287 -18.32 10.58 11.06
N PHE A 288 -17.83 9.34 10.94
CA PHE A 288 -17.15 8.64 12.04
C PHE A 288 -15.94 9.42 12.59
N TYR A 289 -15.16 10.04 11.70
CA TYR A 289 -14.01 10.87 12.11
C TYR A 289 -14.39 12.33 12.43
N GLY A 290 -15.64 12.72 12.19
CA GLY A 290 -16.12 14.10 12.33
C GLY A 290 -15.58 15.06 11.26
N LYS A 291 -15.91 16.35 11.37
CA LYS A 291 -15.35 17.39 10.47
C LYS A 291 -13.85 17.53 10.72
N VAL A 292 -13.08 16.88 9.86
CA VAL A 292 -11.63 17.00 9.82
C VAL A 292 -11.25 18.42 9.40
N THR A 293 -10.72 19.21 10.33
CA THR A 293 -10.03 20.49 10.04
C THR A 293 -8.56 20.19 9.74
N VAL A 294 -8.30 19.33 8.77
CA VAL A 294 -6.96 19.27 8.18
C VAL A 294 -6.85 20.55 7.39
N SER A 295 -6.09 21.52 7.90
CA SER A 295 -5.63 22.63 7.07
C SER A 295 -5.06 21.99 5.82
N ASP A 296 -5.51 22.42 4.64
CA ASP A 296 -4.77 22.19 3.41
C ASP A 296 -3.32 22.51 3.76
N ARG A 297 -2.46 21.49 3.81
CA ARG A 297 -1.03 21.73 4.05
C ARG A 297 -0.65 22.69 2.94
N ASP A 298 -0.34 23.93 3.32
CA ASP A 298 -0.28 25.08 2.44
C ASP A 298 0.39 24.68 1.14
N THR A 299 -0.40 24.60 0.06
CA THR A 299 0.16 24.46 -1.28
C THR A 299 1.02 25.71 -1.46
N PRO A 300 2.36 25.59 -1.62
CA PRO A 300 3.16 26.77 -1.86
C PRO A 300 2.57 27.50 -3.06
N LYS A 301 2.26 28.78 -2.88
CA LYS A 301 1.74 29.63 -3.95
C LYS A 301 2.64 29.49 -5.18
N ASP A 302 2.00 29.38 -6.34
CA ASP A 302 2.60 29.18 -7.65
C ASP A 302 3.91 29.93 -7.83
N ASP A 303 5.01 29.22 -7.62
CA ASP A 303 6.28 29.53 -8.25
C ASP A 303 6.48 28.45 -9.32
N GLU A 304 6.15 28.79 -10.56
CA GLU A 304 6.04 27.86 -11.67
C GLU A 304 7.39 27.24 -12.11
N SER A 305 8.52 27.65 -11.52
CA SER A 305 9.86 27.29 -11.98
C SER A 305 10.65 26.33 -11.07
N VAL A 306 10.01 25.59 -10.17
CA VAL A 306 10.73 24.65 -9.29
C VAL A 306 10.93 23.34 -10.04
N ALA A 307 12.19 23.04 -10.38
CA ALA A 307 12.57 21.78 -11.01
C ALA A 307 12.38 20.60 -10.04
N ASP A 308 12.21 19.40 -10.60
CA ASP A 308 12.21 18.18 -9.81
C ASP A 308 13.61 17.93 -9.25
N GLU A 309 13.67 17.45 -8.02
CA GLU A 309 14.90 17.37 -7.23
C GLU A 309 14.86 16.18 -6.26
N PRO A 310 16.03 15.69 -5.81
CA PRO A 310 16.09 14.72 -4.72
C PRO A 310 15.65 15.36 -3.39
N ILE A 311 15.22 14.55 -2.43
CA ILE A 311 14.93 14.96 -1.05
C ILE A 311 16.08 14.67 -0.08
#